data_AF-A0A7J9HGV3-F1
#
_entry.id   AF-A0A7J9HGV3-F1
#
_cell.length_a   1.000
_cell.length_b   1.000
_cell.length_c   1.000
_cell.angle_alpha   90.00
_cell.angle_beta   90.00
_cell.angle_gamma   90.00
#
_symmetry.space_group_name_H-M   'P 1'
#
loop_
_entity.id
_entity.type
_entity.pdbx_description
1 polymer ?
#
loop_
_entity_poly.entity_id
_entity_poly.type
_entity_poly.pdbx_seq_one_letter_code
_entity_poly.pdbx_strand_id
1 'polypeptide(L)'
;MEKTRSWVVALKGLMLMDGVLRCKVPAVQNMGRLPFDFSDFTDGHSKLSKTWGFNAFIRDYYAFLDKRAALSYDQHNQKAQHRHPLMLQSLLNVQNLQFLLGLLLKVRPLADNMNVGLTIEAMNCVTVEIFDVYSKICNEIAKATAHAEEISLFLDFRSEYYGTLTNANELPTVTQILEEDVQKNLERIANGDSDKTCRDIGFVENDKMAKDLTKENLIDAIVGQIDRTKVSGLETIITDKWVVFYENLNVNGIKNINTVAEETAGKDLNLIPIYHYEIPHLITF
;
A
#
# COMPACT_ATOMS: atom_id res chain seq x y z
N MET A 1 12.18 19.03 8.07
CA MET A 1 13.60 18.83 7.67
C MET A 1 14.08 19.78 6.56
N GLU A 2 13.28 20.75 6.12
CA GLU A 2 13.59 21.66 5.00
C GLU A 2 14.87 22.51 5.15
N LYS A 3 15.47 22.55 6.34
CA LYS A 3 16.69 23.31 6.63
C LYS A 3 17.96 22.47 6.68
N THR A 4 17.88 21.14 6.66
CA THR A 4 19.10 20.33 6.78
C THR A 4 19.86 20.32 5.45
N ARG A 5 21.08 20.84 5.48
CA ARG A 5 22.05 20.74 4.38
C ARG A 5 23.13 19.72 4.68
N SER A 6 22.92 18.84 5.65
CA SER A 6 23.84 17.77 6.02
C SER A 6 23.31 16.43 5.52
N TRP A 7 24.10 15.79 4.65
CA TRP A 7 23.76 14.46 4.12
C TRP A 7 23.59 13.42 5.24
N VAL A 8 24.36 13.54 6.33
CA VAL A 8 24.27 12.64 7.50
C VAL A 8 22.89 12.72 8.14
N VAL A 9 22.40 13.94 8.38
CA VAL A 9 21.10 14.18 9.01
C VAL A 9 19.96 13.78 8.08
N ALA A 10 20.07 14.13 6.79
CA ALA A 10 19.09 13.75 5.78
C ALA A 10 18.97 12.23 5.66
N LEU A 11 20.09 11.50 5.60
CA LEU A 11 20.11 10.04 5.49
C LEU A 11 19.51 9.37 6.72
N LYS A 12 19.88 9.80 7.93
CA LYS A 12 19.28 9.30 9.17
C LYS A 12 17.76 9.53 9.21
N GLY A 13 17.33 10.71 8.75
CA GLY A 13 15.91 11.03 8.64
C GLY A 13 15.15 10.15 7.66
N LEU A 14 15.75 9.82 6.51
CA LEU A 14 15.17 8.87 5.55
C LEU A 14 15.08 7.46 6.13
N MET A 15 16.14 6.97 6.78
CA MET A 15 16.13 5.66 7.44
C MET A 15 15.05 5.57 8.53
N LEU A 16 14.86 6.64 9.30
CA LEU A 16 13.79 6.72 10.29
C LEU A 16 12.42 6.64 9.61
N MET A 17 12.20 7.41 8.54
CA MET A 17 10.93 7.37 7.80
C MET A 17 10.68 6.02 7.15
N ASP A 18 11.71 5.33 6.67
CA ASP A 18 11.59 3.96 6.17
C ASP A 18 11.14 2.99 7.28
N GLY A 19 11.66 3.14 8.49
CA GLY A 19 11.15 2.45 9.68
C GLY A 19 9.67 2.76 9.94
N VAL A 20 9.29 4.03 9.92
CA VAL A 20 7.91 4.49 10.16
C VAL A 20 6.95 3.96 9.10
N LEU A 21 7.30 4.03 7.82
CA LEU A 21 6.47 3.56 6.70
C LEU A 21 6.23 2.05 6.72
N ARG A 22 7.08 1.28 7.41
CA ARG A 22 6.87 -0.16 7.66
C ARG A 22 5.90 -0.44 8.81
N CYS A 23 5.58 0.55 9.65
CA CYS A 23 4.60 0.39 10.71
C CYS A 23 3.19 0.25 10.14
N LYS A 24 2.41 -0.72 10.63
CA LYS A 24 1.01 -0.95 10.24
C LYS A 24 0.04 0.00 10.96
N VAL A 25 0.43 1.25 11.18
CA VAL A 25 -0.38 2.25 11.86
C VAL A 25 -1.22 3.00 10.82
N PRO A 26 -2.56 3.06 10.95
CA PRO A 26 -3.43 3.72 9.96
C PRO A 26 -3.05 5.16 9.65
N ALA A 27 -2.63 5.92 10.67
CA ALA A 27 -2.19 7.31 10.49
C ALA A 27 -0.99 7.44 9.54
N VAL A 28 -0.07 6.47 9.54
CA VAL A 28 1.10 6.45 8.64
C VAL A 28 0.67 6.09 7.22
N GLN A 29 -0.26 5.14 7.07
CA GLN A 29 -0.78 4.72 5.76
C GLN A 29 -1.56 5.84 5.07
N ASN A 30 -2.14 6.76 5.86
CA ASN A 30 -2.89 7.91 5.36
C ASN A 30 -2.02 9.15 5.07
N MET A 31 -0.70 9.06 5.21
CA MET A 31 0.19 10.23 5.06
C MET A 31 0.31 10.71 3.60
N GLY A 32 0.20 9.81 2.62
CA GLY A 32 0.25 10.14 1.19
C GLY A 32 1.65 10.51 0.68
N ARG A 33 2.25 11.58 1.18
CA ARG A 33 3.59 12.04 0.77
C ARG A 33 4.47 12.22 1.99
N LEU A 34 5.79 12.19 1.81
CA LEU A 34 6.68 12.49 2.93
C LEU A 34 6.48 13.96 3.40
N PRO A 35 6.60 14.25 4.70
CA PRO A 35 6.40 15.60 5.25
C PRO A 35 7.61 16.54 4.99
N PHE A 36 8.48 16.18 4.06
CA PHE A 36 9.67 16.92 3.65
C PHE A 36 10.06 16.50 2.25
N ASP A 37 10.78 17.37 1.54
CA ASP A 37 11.24 17.13 0.17
C ASP A 37 12.77 17.12 0.07
N PHE A 38 13.32 16.06 -0.53
CA PHE A 38 14.74 15.91 -0.83
C PHE A 38 15.03 15.68 -2.32
N SER A 39 14.07 15.94 -3.21
CA SER A 39 14.23 15.82 -4.67
C SER A 39 15.45 16.62 -5.20
N ASP A 40 15.63 17.84 -4.71
CA ASP A 40 16.75 18.73 -5.07
C ASP A 40 17.88 18.77 -4.02
N PHE A 41 17.93 17.79 -3.12
CA PHE A 41 18.83 17.80 -1.96
C PHE A 41 20.30 18.01 -2.38
N THR A 42 21.00 18.92 -1.71
CA THR A 42 22.44 19.14 -1.92
C THR A 42 23.11 19.43 -0.59
N ASP A 43 24.16 18.67 -0.26
CA ASP A 43 24.96 18.92 0.93
C ASP A 43 25.66 20.29 0.86
N GLY A 44 25.52 21.08 1.92
CA GLY A 44 26.05 22.44 2.04
C GLY A 44 27.27 22.57 2.94
N HIS A 45 27.77 21.48 3.52
CA HIS A 45 28.88 21.49 4.47
C HIS A 45 30.21 21.04 3.87
N SER A 46 30.21 20.51 2.64
CA SER A 46 31.41 20.03 1.96
C SER A 46 31.40 20.32 0.46
N LYS A 47 32.58 20.23 -0.17
CA LYS A 47 32.72 20.42 -1.62
C LYS A 47 31.92 19.37 -2.37
N LEU A 48 31.25 19.78 -3.46
CA LEU A 48 30.44 18.90 -4.29
C LEU A 48 31.20 17.67 -4.80
N SER A 49 32.49 17.80 -5.13
CA SER A 49 33.33 16.67 -5.57
C SER A 49 33.46 15.56 -4.52
N LYS A 50 33.22 15.86 -3.24
CA LYS A 50 33.20 14.87 -2.15
C LYS A 50 31.79 14.41 -1.79
N THR A 51 30.76 15.21 -2.09
CA THR A 51 29.39 14.95 -1.63
C THR A 51 28.41 14.53 -2.72
N TRP A 52 28.80 14.58 -4.00
CA TRP A 52 27.91 14.26 -5.12
C TRP A 52 27.27 12.87 -4.98
N GLY A 53 28.03 11.87 -4.55
CA GLY A 53 27.53 10.50 -4.36
C GLY A 53 26.47 10.41 -3.26
N PHE A 54 26.69 11.11 -2.13
CA PHE A 54 25.70 11.20 -1.05
C PHE A 54 24.44 11.95 -1.48
N ASN A 55 24.59 13.03 -2.25
CA ASN A 55 23.45 13.79 -2.77
C ASN A 55 22.58 12.92 -3.67
N ALA A 56 23.19 12.19 -4.62
CA ALA A 56 22.47 11.27 -5.49
C ALA A 56 21.75 10.17 -4.70
N PHE A 57 22.46 9.54 -3.76
CA PHE A 57 21.90 8.50 -2.89
C PHE A 57 20.67 8.98 -2.10
N ILE A 58 20.76 10.17 -1.50
CA ILE A 58 19.65 10.75 -0.71
C ILE A 58 18.45 11.04 -1.61
N ARG A 59 18.67 11.59 -2.80
CA ARG A 59 17.59 11.88 -3.77
C ARG A 59 16.90 10.61 -4.23
N ASP A 60 17.68 9.58 -4.57
CA ASP A 60 17.13 8.29 -5.01
C ASP A 60 16.37 7.59 -3.88
N TYR A 61 16.91 7.59 -2.64
CA TYR A 61 16.25 6.98 -1.50
C TYR A 61 14.97 7.73 -1.10
N TYR A 62 14.99 9.06 -1.16
CA TYR A 62 13.80 9.89 -1.00
C TYR A 62 12.74 9.59 -2.06
N ALA A 63 13.11 9.54 -3.35
CA ALA A 63 12.18 9.28 -4.43
C ALA A 63 11.47 7.93 -4.27
N PHE A 64 12.20 6.91 -3.81
CA PHE A 64 11.61 5.64 -3.42
C PHE A 64 10.59 5.79 -2.27
N LEU A 65 10.99 6.36 -1.14
CA LEU A 65 10.13 6.44 0.05
C LEU A 65 8.88 7.31 -0.17
N ASP A 66 9.02 8.42 -0.90
CA ASP A 66 7.92 9.29 -1.24
C ASP A 66 6.91 8.59 -2.17
N LYS A 67 7.40 7.83 -3.16
CA LYS A 67 6.51 7.03 -4.00
C LYS A 67 5.84 5.90 -3.22
N ARG A 68 6.55 5.25 -2.31
CA ARG A 68 6.01 4.20 -1.44
C ARG A 68 4.86 4.73 -0.60
N ALA A 69 5.04 5.89 0.04
CA ALA A 69 3.98 6.54 0.82
C ALA A 69 2.74 6.82 -0.04
N ALA A 70 2.94 7.32 -1.26
CA ALA A 70 1.83 7.68 -2.16
C ALA A 70 1.02 6.45 -2.59
N LEU A 71 1.71 5.38 -2.95
CA LEU A 71 1.06 4.12 -3.34
C LEU A 71 0.31 3.49 -2.16
N SER A 72 0.85 3.56 -0.93
CA SER A 72 0.17 3.06 0.25
C SER A 72 -1.14 3.80 0.52
N TYR A 73 -1.16 5.12 0.32
CA TYR A 73 -2.35 5.96 0.45
C TYR A 73 -3.41 5.62 -0.60
N ASP A 74 -2.98 5.50 -1.86
CA ASP A 74 -3.89 5.15 -2.97
C ASP A 74 -4.52 3.77 -2.75
N GLN A 75 -3.74 2.77 -2.31
CA GLN A 75 -4.24 1.43 -2.02
C GLN A 75 -5.24 1.41 -0.87
N HIS A 76 -5.03 2.20 0.19
CA HIS A 76 -5.98 2.32 1.29
C HIS A 76 -7.32 2.90 0.82
N ASN A 77 -7.28 3.95 0.00
CA ASN A 77 -8.48 4.59 -0.55
C ASN A 77 -9.22 3.72 -1.57
N GLN A 78 -8.50 2.95 -2.39
CA GLN A 78 -9.10 2.05 -3.38
C GLN A 78 -9.84 0.88 -2.73
N LYS A 79 -9.32 0.32 -1.63
CA LYS A 79 -10.01 -0.73 -0.86
C LYS A 79 -11.37 -0.30 -0.34
N ALA A 80 -11.54 0.99 -0.03
CA ALA A 80 -12.80 1.54 0.44
C ALA A 80 -13.87 1.66 -0.67
N GLN A 81 -13.50 1.54 -1.96
CA GLN A 81 -14.37 1.89 -3.08
C GLN A 81 -14.67 0.74 -4.06
N HIS A 82 -14.21 -0.50 -3.80
CA HIS A 82 -14.49 -1.72 -4.60
C HIS A 82 -14.57 -1.49 -6.12
N ARG A 83 -13.49 -0.95 -6.73
CA ARG A 83 -13.55 -0.46 -8.12
C ARG A 83 -13.15 -1.45 -9.22
N HIS A 84 -12.44 -2.55 -8.90
CA HIS A 84 -11.84 -3.41 -9.93
C HIS A 84 -12.02 -4.91 -9.68
N PRO A 85 -12.17 -5.73 -10.76
CA PRO A 85 -12.05 -7.18 -10.67
C PRO A 85 -10.71 -7.60 -10.03
N LEU A 86 -10.72 -8.68 -9.26
CA LEU A 86 -9.57 -9.13 -8.46
C LEU A 86 -8.28 -9.35 -9.28
N MET A 87 -8.41 -9.88 -10.50
CA MET A 87 -7.28 -10.07 -11.42
C MET A 87 -6.69 -8.72 -11.88
N LEU A 88 -7.53 -7.76 -12.29
CA LEU A 88 -7.07 -6.44 -12.73
C LEU A 88 -6.35 -5.70 -11.60
N GLN A 89 -6.86 -5.82 -10.36
CA GLN A 89 -6.21 -5.25 -9.18
C GLN A 89 -4.84 -5.89 -8.94
N SER A 90 -4.72 -7.20 -9.07
CA SER A 90 -3.46 -7.93 -8.89
C SER A 90 -2.40 -7.49 -9.91
N LEU A 91 -2.79 -7.33 -11.18
CA LEU A 91 -1.91 -6.83 -12.24
C LEU A 91 -1.45 -5.39 -12.00
N LEU A 92 -2.37 -4.50 -11.59
CA LEU A 92 -2.03 -3.12 -11.24
C LEU A 92 -1.06 -3.05 -10.05
N ASN A 93 -1.27 -3.91 -9.04
CA ASN A 93 -0.35 -4.02 -7.91
C ASN A 93 1.04 -4.47 -8.34
N VAL A 94 1.14 -5.49 -9.22
CA VAL A 94 2.43 -5.94 -9.78
C VAL A 94 3.15 -4.80 -10.48
N GLN A 95 2.46 -4.04 -11.33
CA GLN A 95 3.05 -2.90 -12.04
C GLN A 95 3.60 -1.85 -11.06
N ASN A 96 2.83 -1.49 -10.02
CA ASN A 96 3.25 -0.52 -9.01
C ASN A 96 4.44 -1.02 -8.18
N LEU A 97 4.44 -2.30 -7.80
CA LEU A 97 5.54 -2.92 -7.05
C LEU A 97 6.81 -3.04 -7.90
N GLN A 98 6.69 -3.36 -9.19
CA GLN A 98 7.82 -3.37 -10.13
C GLN A 98 8.43 -1.97 -10.28
N PHE A 99 7.60 -0.93 -10.34
CA PHE A 99 8.09 0.46 -10.35
C PHE A 99 8.86 0.80 -9.06
N LEU A 100 8.32 0.42 -7.89
CA LEU A 100 9.01 0.61 -6.60
C LEU A 100 10.34 -0.15 -6.54
N LEU A 101 10.37 -1.40 -7.02
CA LEU A 101 11.61 -2.17 -7.10
C LEU A 101 12.64 -1.47 -8.01
N GLY A 102 12.20 -0.92 -9.14
CA GLY A 102 13.05 -0.12 -10.02
C GLY A 102 13.63 1.13 -9.34
N LEU A 103 12.90 1.77 -8.43
CA LEU A 103 13.43 2.88 -7.62
C LEU A 103 14.41 2.38 -6.55
N LEU A 104 14.09 1.30 -5.84
CA LEU A 104 14.98 0.70 -4.84
C LEU A 104 16.33 0.31 -5.42
N LEU A 105 16.36 -0.30 -6.61
CA LEU A 105 17.60 -0.71 -7.27
C LEU A 105 18.47 0.48 -7.72
N LYS A 106 17.90 1.68 -7.84
CA LYS A 106 18.69 2.91 -8.08
C LYS A 106 19.40 3.39 -6.82
N VAL A 107 18.88 3.07 -5.63
CA VAL A 107 19.49 3.43 -4.34
C VAL A 107 20.74 2.58 -4.14
N ARG A 108 21.88 3.11 -4.57
CA ARG A 108 23.19 2.45 -4.42
C ARG A 108 24.30 3.47 -4.21
N PRO A 109 25.36 3.14 -3.46
CA PRO A 109 26.53 3.98 -3.37
C PRO A 109 27.21 4.09 -4.75
N LEU A 110 27.48 5.32 -5.20
CA LEU A 110 28.07 5.62 -6.51
C LEU A 110 29.51 6.13 -6.44
N ALA A 111 30.00 6.48 -5.25
CA ALA A 111 31.32 7.05 -5.05
C ALA A 111 32.12 6.25 -4.01
N ASP A 112 33.43 6.16 -4.20
CA ASP A 112 34.33 5.34 -3.36
C ASP A 112 34.31 5.76 -1.88
N ASN A 113 34.08 7.04 -1.61
CA ASN A 113 34.02 7.59 -0.26
C ASN A 113 32.70 7.32 0.46
N MET A 114 31.77 6.59 -0.15
CA MET A 114 30.49 6.22 0.45
C MET A 114 30.55 4.90 1.22
N ASN A 115 31.70 4.23 1.28
CA ASN A 115 31.89 3.06 2.15
C ASN A 115 32.07 3.49 3.61
N VAL A 116 31.05 4.12 4.17
CA VAL A 116 30.98 4.60 5.55
C VAL A 116 29.86 3.89 6.28
N GLY A 117 30.03 3.66 7.59
CA GLY A 117 29.09 2.84 8.37
C GLY A 117 27.62 3.26 8.26
N LEU A 118 27.34 4.57 8.18
CA LEU A 118 25.98 5.06 8.00
C LEU A 118 25.36 4.67 6.64
N THR A 119 26.15 4.67 5.56
CA THR A 119 25.69 4.24 4.24
C THR A 119 25.48 2.74 4.19
N ILE A 120 26.34 1.95 4.84
CA ILE A 120 26.16 0.50 4.98
C ILE A 120 24.83 0.20 5.69
N GLU A 121 24.54 0.91 6.78
CA GLU A 121 23.29 0.71 7.52
C GLU A 121 22.05 1.10 6.70
N ALA A 122 22.14 2.19 5.94
CA ALA A 122 21.08 2.56 5.00
C ALA A 122 20.89 1.49 3.91
N MET A 123 21.97 0.91 3.39
CA MET A 123 21.90 -0.18 2.43
C MET A 123 21.26 -1.44 3.03
N ASN A 124 21.52 -1.77 4.29
CA ASN A 124 20.83 -2.87 4.98
C ASN A 124 19.31 -2.64 4.98
N CYS A 125 18.86 -1.42 5.25
CA CYS A 125 17.44 -1.06 5.18
C CYS A 125 16.87 -1.26 3.77
N VAL A 126 17.58 -0.74 2.75
CA VAL A 126 17.21 -0.91 1.34
C VAL A 126 17.14 -2.37 0.92
N THR A 127 18.09 -3.21 1.37
CA THR A 127 18.12 -4.65 1.07
C THR A 127 16.91 -5.36 1.65
N VAL A 128 16.57 -5.11 2.92
CA VAL A 128 15.36 -5.68 3.54
C VAL A 128 14.11 -5.29 2.76
N GLU A 129 14.06 -4.04 2.29
CA GLU A 129 12.93 -3.54 1.52
C GLU A 129 12.84 -4.15 0.11
N ILE A 130 13.97 -4.40 -0.56
CA ILE A 130 14.02 -5.13 -1.83
C ILE A 130 13.41 -6.52 -1.67
N PHE A 131 13.76 -7.25 -0.61
CA PHE A 131 13.19 -8.58 -0.35
C PHE A 131 11.68 -8.53 -0.09
N ASP A 132 11.20 -7.54 0.68
CA ASP A 132 9.78 -7.37 0.95
C ASP A 132 8.99 -7.05 -0.34
N VAL A 133 9.48 -6.10 -1.15
CA VAL A 133 8.84 -5.75 -2.43
C VAL A 133 8.86 -6.92 -3.41
N TYR A 134 10.00 -7.62 -3.54
CA TYR A 134 10.10 -8.81 -4.40
C TYR A 134 9.12 -9.90 -3.99
N SER A 135 9.05 -10.21 -2.68
CA SER A 135 8.12 -11.21 -2.16
C SER A 135 6.66 -10.85 -2.46
N LYS A 136 6.30 -9.56 -2.35
CA LYS A 136 4.96 -9.07 -2.70
C LYS A 136 4.67 -9.22 -4.20
N ILE A 137 5.65 -8.95 -5.08
CA ILE A 137 5.49 -9.16 -6.52
C ILE A 137 5.17 -10.63 -6.81
N CYS A 138 5.95 -11.56 -6.26
CA CYS A 138 5.73 -13.00 -6.44
C CYS A 138 4.32 -13.41 -5.98
N ASN A 139 3.87 -12.91 -4.84
CA ASN A 139 2.54 -13.22 -4.30
C ASN A 139 1.41 -12.66 -5.18
N GLU A 140 1.51 -11.44 -5.69
CA GLU A 140 0.49 -10.87 -6.56
C GLU A 140 0.46 -11.54 -7.94
N ILE A 141 1.62 -11.98 -8.46
CA ILE A 141 1.68 -12.81 -9.68
C ILE A 141 0.98 -14.15 -9.46
N ALA A 142 1.27 -14.85 -8.35
CA ALA A 142 0.62 -16.12 -8.03
C ALA A 142 -0.91 -16.00 -7.93
N LYS A 143 -1.41 -14.90 -7.38
CA LYS A 143 -2.86 -14.60 -7.38
C LYS A 143 -3.40 -14.36 -8.79
N ALA A 144 -2.68 -13.63 -9.63
CA ALA A 144 -3.11 -13.37 -11.00
C ALA A 144 -3.14 -14.66 -11.84
N THR A 145 -2.17 -15.55 -11.67
CA THR A 145 -2.12 -16.84 -12.37
C THR A 145 -3.23 -17.78 -11.92
N ALA A 146 -3.52 -17.86 -10.61
CA ALA A 146 -4.61 -18.70 -10.09
C ALA A 146 -5.98 -18.31 -10.72
N HIS A 147 -6.28 -17.00 -10.82
CA HIS A 147 -7.49 -16.55 -11.49
C HIS A 147 -7.50 -16.85 -13.00
N ALA A 148 -6.34 -16.78 -13.66
CA ALA A 148 -6.24 -17.10 -15.09
C ALA A 148 -6.49 -18.60 -15.34
N GLU A 149 -6.03 -19.48 -14.46
CA GLU A 149 -6.30 -20.92 -14.51
C GLU A 149 -7.79 -21.22 -14.33
N GLU A 150 -8.47 -20.60 -13.37
CA GLU A 150 -9.92 -20.73 -13.18
C GLU A 150 -10.71 -20.32 -14.44
N ILE A 151 -10.32 -19.21 -15.07
CA ILE A 151 -10.92 -18.76 -16.33
C ILE A 151 -10.63 -19.76 -17.45
N SER A 152 -9.41 -20.30 -17.54
CA SER A 152 -9.06 -21.32 -18.52
C SER A 152 -9.95 -22.55 -18.37
N LEU A 153 -10.06 -23.08 -17.14
CA LEU A 153 -10.95 -24.22 -16.82
C LEU A 153 -12.41 -23.93 -17.17
N PHE A 154 -12.91 -22.73 -16.88
CA PHE A 154 -14.26 -22.33 -17.26
C PHE A 154 -14.46 -22.26 -18.78
N LEU A 155 -13.47 -21.74 -19.51
CA LEU A 155 -13.51 -21.65 -20.97
C LEU A 155 -13.40 -23.03 -21.62
N ASP A 156 -12.56 -23.91 -21.09
CA ASP A 156 -12.42 -25.30 -21.54
C ASP A 156 -13.73 -26.06 -21.28
N PHE A 157 -14.30 -25.97 -20.07
CA PHE A 157 -15.62 -26.52 -19.74
C PHE A 157 -16.71 -26.02 -20.69
N ARG A 158 -16.71 -24.71 -20.99
CA ARG A 158 -17.68 -24.11 -21.89
C ARG A 158 -17.51 -24.61 -23.33
N SER A 159 -16.28 -24.71 -23.81
CA SER A 159 -15.95 -25.26 -25.13
C SER A 159 -16.35 -26.74 -25.24
N GLU A 160 -16.16 -27.53 -24.18
CA GLU A 160 -16.53 -28.94 -24.12
C GLU A 160 -18.06 -29.14 -24.14
N TYR A 161 -18.81 -28.38 -23.33
CA TYR A 161 -20.26 -28.56 -23.19
C TYR A 161 -21.10 -27.83 -24.24
N TYR A 162 -20.66 -26.66 -24.70
CA TYR A 162 -21.42 -25.81 -25.63
C TYR A 162 -20.77 -25.69 -27.01
N GLY A 163 -19.62 -26.35 -27.23
CA GLY A 163 -18.81 -26.21 -28.44
C GLY A 163 -17.95 -24.94 -28.43
N THR A 164 -16.80 -24.98 -29.10
CA THR A 164 -16.01 -23.77 -29.38
C THR A 164 -16.83 -22.83 -30.26
N LEU A 165 -16.98 -21.56 -29.88
CA LEU A 165 -17.53 -20.53 -30.77
C LEU A 165 -16.56 -20.33 -31.95
N THR A 166 -16.65 -21.16 -32.99
CA THR A 166 -15.94 -20.96 -34.26
C THR A 166 -16.59 -19.89 -35.12
N ASN A 167 -17.74 -19.35 -34.71
CA ASN A 167 -18.51 -18.39 -35.48
C ASN A 167 -18.52 -17.03 -34.76
N ALA A 168 -17.36 -16.37 -34.63
CA ALA A 168 -17.33 -14.95 -34.25
C ALA A 168 -18.10 -14.04 -35.25
N ASN A 169 -18.49 -14.59 -36.40
CA ASN A 169 -19.32 -13.95 -37.43
C ASN A 169 -20.82 -14.24 -37.29
N GLU A 170 -21.25 -15.07 -36.33
CA GLU A 170 -22.67 -15.32 -36.01
C GLU A 170 -22.92 -15.02 -34.53
N LEU A 171 -22.56 -13.82 -34.08
CA LEU A 171 -23.39 -13.21 -33.04
C LEU A 171 -24.84 -13.22 -33.58
N PRO A 172 -25.86 -13.57 -32.78
CA PRO A 172 -27.22 -13.33 -33.21
C PRO A 172 -27.31 -11.83 -33.45
N THR A 173 -27.33 -11.42 -34.72
CA THR A 173 -27.72 -10.07 -35.09
C THR A 173 -29.06 -9.89 -34.42
N VAL A 174 -29.11 -9.04 -33.40
CA VAL A 174 -30.34 -8.59 -32.77
C VAL A 174 -31.26 -8.29 -33.93
N THR A 175 -32.26 -9.15 -34.15
CA THR A 175 -33.24 -8.94 -35.21
C THR A 175 -33.82 -7.59 -34.89
N GLN A 176 -33.54 -6.60 -35.73
CA GLN A 176 -34.19 -5.30 -35.63
C GLN A 176 -35.67 -5.61 -35.59
N ILE A 177 -36.28 -5.31 -34.45
CA ILE A 177 -37.71 -5.43 -34.29
C ILE A 177 -38.27 -4.57 -35.41
N LEU A 178 -38.96 -5.19 -36.37
CA LEU A 178 -39.56 -4.49 -37.49
C LEU A 178 -40.38 -3.34 -36.90
N GLU A 179 -40.11 -2.12 -37.34
CA GLU A 179 -40.72 -0.90 -36.79
C GLU A 179 -42.26 -0.99 -36.86
N GLU A 180 -42.76 -1.76 -37.84
CA GLU A 180 -44.15 -2.17 -38.02
C GLU A 180 -44.72 -2.99 -36.86
N ASP A 181 -43.94 -3.90 -36.26
CA ASP A 181 -44.37 -4.71 -35.10
C ASP A 181 -44.40 -3.87 -33.82
N VAL A 182 -43.51 -2.90 -33.67
CA VAL A 182 -43.54 -1.94 -32.56
C VAL A 182 -44.75 -1.03 -32.71
N GLN A 183 -44.99 -0.50 -33.90
CA GLN A 183 -46.12 0.40 -34.18
C GLN A 183 -47.46 -0.32 -34.01
N LYS A 184 -47.60 -1.54 -34.52
CA LYS A 184 -48.83 -2.33 -34.39
C LYS A 184 -49.13 -2.73 -32.95
N ASN A 185 -48.10 -3.03 -32.15
CA ASN A 185 -48.28 -3.30 -30.72
C ASN A 185 -48.58 -2.03 -29.92
N LEU A 186 -47.99 -0.88 -30.27
CA LEU A 186 -48.31 0.42 -29.66
C LEU A 186 -49.74 0.87 -29.99
N GLU A 187 -50.21 0.66 -31.23
CA GLU A 187 -51.61 0.92 -31.62
C GLU A 187 -52.58 -0.03 -30.91
N ARG A 188 -52.20 -1.29 -30.71
CA ARG A 188 -53.02 -2.26 -29.96
C ARG A 188 -53.15 -1.89 -28.48
N ILE A 189 -52.09 -1.33 -27.88
CA ILE A 189 -52.10 -0.83 -26.50
C ILE A 189 -52.87 0.48 -26.39
N ALA A 190 -52.74 1.39 -27.36
CA ALA A 190 -53.48 2.65 -27.41
C ALA A 190 -55.00 2.44 -27.58
N ASN A 191 -55.41 1.37 -28.27
CA ASN A 191 -56.80 1.00 -28.47
C ASN A 191 -57.42 0.17 -27.33
N GLY A 192 -56.65 -0.09 -26.26
CA GLY A 192 -57.19 -0.53 -24.97
C GLY A 192 -57.79 -1.94 -24.93
N ASP A 193 -57.37 -2.86 -25.79
CA ASP A 193 -57.84 -4.25 -25.75
C ASP A 193 -56.89 -5.12 -24.91
N SER A 194 -57.11 -5.13 -23.59
CA SER A 194 -56.42 -6.02 -22.67
C SER A 194 -57.16 -7.36 -22.62
N ASP A 195 -56.62 -8.38 -23.29
CA ASP A 195 -57.04 -9.76 -23.08
C ASP A 195 -56.56 -10.22 -21.68
N LYS A 196 -57.52 -10.47 -20.80
CA LYS A 196 -57.29 -10.83 -19.40
C LYS A 196 -57.19 -12.35 -19.28
N THR A 197 -55.96 -12.87 -19.14
CA THR A 197 -55.78 -14.13 -18.39
C THR A 197 -54.40 -14.23 -17.72
N CYS A 198 -54.41 -14.14 -16.38
CA CYS A 198 -53.54 -14.77 -15.35
C CYS A 198 -52.09 -15.16 -15.73
N ARG A 199 -51.06 -14.79 -14.95
CA ARG A 199 -50.92 -15.13 -13.52
C ARG A 199 -49.84 -14.29 -12.84
N ASP A 200 -50.11 -13.90 -11.59
CA ASP A 200 -49.17 -13.32 -10.64
C ASP A 200 -47.88 -14.14 -10.47
N ILE A 201 -46.72 -13.50 -10.62
CA ILE A 201 -45.58 -13.68 -9.70
C ILE A 201 -45.01 -12.27 -9.46
N GLY A 202 -45.18 -11.79 -8.23
CA GLY A 202 -44.90 -10.42 -7.86
C GLY A 202 -43.41 -10.06 -7.83
N PHE A 203 -43.13 -8.83 -8.24
CA PHE A 203 -42.06 -8.00 -7.68
C PHE A 203 -42.68 -6.64 -7.37
N VAL A 204 -42.75 -6.30 -6.08
CA VAL A 204 -43.09 -4.95 -5.62
C VAL A 204 -41.80 -4.14 -5.71
N GLU A 205 -41.59 -3.43 -6.80
CA GLU A 205 -40.70 -2.25 -6.81
C GLU A 205 -41.50 -1.06 -6.29
N ASN A 206 -41.26 -0.74 -5.01
CA ASN A 206 -41.71 0.51 -4.41
C ASN A 206 -40.75 1.63 -4.82
N ASP A 207 -41.02 2.23 -5.97
CA ASP A 207 -40.36 3.46 -6.38
C ASP A 207 -41.26 4.66 -6.11
N LYS A 208 -41.25 5.14 -4.86
CA LYS A 208 -41.81 6.45 -4.46
C LYS A 208 -41.10 6.99 -3.22
N MET A 209 -39.89 7.56 -3.37
CA MET A 209 -39.51 8.77 -2.63
C MET A 209 -38.21 9.42 -3.17
N ALA A 210 -38.13 9.75 -4.45
CA ALA A 210 -37.18 10.78 -4.89
C ALA A 210 -37.71 12.15 -4.43
N LYS A 211 -37.46 12.51 -3.16
CA LYS A 211 -37.66 13.86 -2.63
C LYS A 211 -36.31 14.46 -2.27
N ASP A 212 -35.90 15.41 -3.11
CA ASP A 212 -35.15 16.62 -2.78
C ASP A 212 -34.13 16.51 -1.63
N LEU A 213 -32.88 16.19 -1.99
CA LEU A 213 -31.74 16.25 -1.09
C LEU A 213 -30.89 17.48 -1.45
N THR A 214 -31.23 18.65 -0.89
CA THR A 214 -30.36 19.83 -0.94
C THR A 214 -29.25 19.73 0.11
N LYS A 215 -28.08 20.32 -0.16
CA LYS A 215 -26.89 20.28 0.70
C LYS A 215 -27.14 20.73 2.15
N GLU A 216 -28.15 21.56 2.37
CA GLU A 216 -28.51 22.10 3.70
C GLU A 216 -29.13 21.02 4.60
N ASN A 217 -29.96 20.11 4.06
CA ASN A 217 -30.58 19.02 4.82
C ASN A 217 -29.56 17.95 5.28
N LEU A 218 -28.42 17.86 4.60
CA LEU A 218 -27.36 16.90 4.90
C LEU A 218 -26.53 17.32 6.12
N ILE A 219 -26.36 18.64 6.31
CA ILE A 219 -25.63 19.19 7.46
C ILE A 219 -26.44 19.00 8.73
N ASP A 220 -27.75 19.29 8.71
CA ASP A 220 -28.62 19.10 9.89
C ASP A 220 -28.74 17.61 10.29
N ALA A 221 -28.74 16.70 9.31
CA ALA A 221 -28.74 15.26 9.57
C ALA A 221 -27.42 14.76 10.20
N ILE A 222 -26.28 15.33 9.81
CA ILE A 222 -24.96 15.01 10.39
C ILE A 222 -24.84 15.58 11.81
N VAL A 223 -25.24 16.83 12.02
CA VAL A 223 -25.21 17.48 13.34
C VAL A 223 -26.12 16.72 14.34
N GLY A 224 -27.30 16.29 13.89
CA GLY A 224 -28.22 15.48 14.70
C GLY A 224 -27.77 14.02 14.98
N GLN A 225 -26.73 13.52 14.32
CA GLN A 225 -26.09 12.24 14.67
C GLN A 225 -24.98 12.41 15.71
N ILE A 226 -24.23 13.50 15.66
CA ILE A 226 -23.10 13.76 16.57
C ILE A 226 -23.58 13.94 18.01
N ASP A 227 -24.73 14.57 18.23
CA ASP A 227 -25.29 14.78 19.58
C ASP A 227 -25.80 13.50 20.26
N ARG A 228 -26.00 12.40 19.52
CA ARG A 228 -26.48 11.12 20.07
C ARG A 228 -25.37 10.18 20.50
N THR A 229 -24.12 10.40 20.10
CA THR A 229 -22.96 9.65 20.61
C THR A 229 -22.33 10.34 21.80
N LYS A 230 -23.08 10.44 22.92
CA LYS A 230 -22.46 10.58 24.25
C LYS A 230 -21.74 9.27 24.59
N VAL A 231 -20.52 9.12 24.11
CA VAL A 231 -19.57 8.17 24.69
C VAL A 231 -19.01 8.83 25.94
N SER A 232 -19.64 8.53 27.07
CA SER A 232 -19.17 8.89 28.40
C SER A 232 -17.83 8.21 28.67
N GLY A 233 -16.78 8.98 28.99
CA GLY A 233 -15.67 8.46 29.80
C GLY A 233 -14.23 8.61 29.30
N LEU A 234 -13.91 9.50 28.34
CA LEU A 234 -12.51 9.80 28.02
C LEU A 234 -12.23 11.29 28.25
N GLU A 235 -11.61 11.57 29.39
CA GLU A 235 -11.07 12.88 29.74
C GLU A 235 -9.59 12.91 29.29
N THR A 236 -9.31 13.65 28.22
CA THR A 236 -7.94 13.86 27.73
C THR A 236 -7.32 15.00 28.51
N ILE A 237 -6.31 14.71 29.34
CA ILE A 237 -5.50 15.74 29.99
C ILE A 237 -4.46 16.22 28.96
N ILE A 238 -4.71 17.39 28.38
CA ILE A 238 -3.70 18.13 27.61
C ILE A 238 -2.83 18.87 28.62
N THR A 239 -1.54 18.55 28.70
CA THR A 239 -0.60 19.30 29.54
C THR A 239 0.30 20.15 28.65
N ASP A 240 0.33 21.46 28.89
CA ASP A 240 1.12 22.43 28.11
C ASP A 240 2.60 22.49 28.53
N LYS A 241 3.08 21.48 29.28
CA LYS A 241 4.43 21.46 29.85
C LYS A 241 5.29 20.41 29.17
N TRP A 242 6.23 20.88 28.34
CA TRP A 242 7.27 20.06 27.73
C TRP A 242 8.27 19.59 28.79
N VAL A 243 8.48 18.27 28.90
CA VAL A 243 9.58 17.69 29.69
C VAL A 243 10.83 17.67 28.82
N VAL A 244 11.88 18.37 29.26
CA VAL A 244 13.19 18.39 28.60
C VAL A 244 14.04 17.26 29.17
N PHE A 245 14.53 16.36 28.32
CA PHE A 245 15.51 15.35 28.70
C PHE A 245 16.92 15.87 28.43
N TYR A 246 17.77 15.88 29.45
CA TYR A 246 19.20 16.13 29.28
C TYR A 246 19.89 14.82 28.90
N GLU A 247 20.53 14.79 27.72
CA GLU A 247 21.36 13.67 27.29
C GLU A 247 22.67 13.65 28.09
N ASN A 248 22.83 12.67 28.99
CA ASN A 248 24.12 12.41 29.63
C ASN A 248 25.02 11.61 28.67
N LEU A 249 25.82 12.34 27.87
CA LEU A 249 27.00 11.80 27.20
C LEU A 249 28.14 11.65 28.21
N ASN A 250 28.36 10.44 28.74
CA ASN A 250 29.58 10.13 29.45
C ASN A 250 30.43 9.13 28.64
N VAL A 251 31.10 9.66 27.62
CA VAL A 251 32.25 9.02 26.99
C VAL A 251 33.47 9.44 27.80
N ASN A 252 34.00 8.54 28.64
CA ASN A 252 35.41 8.49 29.03
C ASN A 252 35.66 7.28 29.94
N GLY A 253 36.42 6.30 29.46
CA GLY A 253 36.92 5.22 30.32
C GLY A 253 37.36 3.93 29.64
N ILE A 254 37.96 3.94 28.44
CA ILE A 254 38.70 2.76 27.98
C ILE A 254 40.03 2.75 28.75
N LYS A 255 40.07 1.99 29.85
CA LYS A 255 41.32 1.51 30.44
C LYS A 255 41.48 0.04 30.07
N ASN A 256 42.61 -0.24 29.40
CA ASN A 256 43.16 -1.57 29.17
C ASN A 256 43.14 -2.42 30.45
N ILE A 257 42.77 -3.69 30.32
CA ILE A 257 43.05 -4.69 31.35
C ILE A 257 43.54 -5.96 30.66
N ASN A 258 44.86 -6.15 30.74
CA ASN A 258 45.50 -7.45 30.64
C ASN A 258 45.28 -8.19 31.97
N THR A 259 44.76 -9.41 31.86
CA THR A 259 45.12 -10.64 32.60
C THR A 259 45.22 -10.67 34.15
N VAL A 260 44.54 -11.70 34.70
CA VAL A 260 44.82 -12.55 35.89
C VAL A 260 43.97 -12.37 37.16
N ALA A 261 43.25 -13.46 37.44
CA ALA A 261 42.88 -14.13 38.70
C ALA A 261 41.82 -13.60 39.70
N GLU A 262 40.97 -14.58 40.04
CA GLU A 262 40.42 -14.95 41.35
C GLU A 262 39.17 -14.24 41.93
N GLU A 263 38.12 -15.07 41.93
CA GLU A 263 37.29 -15.47 43.08
C GLU A 263 36.03 -14.68 43.51
N THR A 264 34.93 -15.43 43.39
CA THR A 264 33.77 -15.57 44.28
C THR A 264 32.49 -14.75 44.08
N ALA A 265 31.40 -15.48 44.36
CA ALA A 265 30.03 -15.09 44.69
C ALA A 265 29.08 -14.83 43.51
N GLY A 266 28.19 -15.82 43.31
CA GLY A 266 27.23 -15.85 42.23
C GLY A 266 25.98 -14.98 42.42
N LYS A 267 25.23 -14.88 41.32
CA LYS A 267 23.76 -14.95 41.25
C LYS A 267 23.33 -14.87 39.78
N ASP A 268 22.52 -15.85 39.41
CA ASP A 268 21.69 -16.02 38.20
C ASP A 268 21.88 -15.04 37.03
N LEU A 269 22.48 -15.55 35.95
CA LEU A 269 22.21 -15.06 34.60
C LEU A 269 21.40 -16.14 33.86
N ASN A 270 20.14 -15.80 33.58
CA ASN A 270 19.27 -16.56 32.70
C ASN A 270 19.96 -16.72 31.33
N LEU A 271 20.32 -17.97 31.02
CA LEU A 271 20.80 -18.41 29.72
C LEU A 271 19.74 -18.11 28.65
N ILE A 272 20.05 -17.21 27.72
CA ILE A 272 19.27 -17.03 26.49
C ILE A 272 19.62 -18.22 25.58
N PRO A 273 18.64 -18.99 25.06
CA PRO A 273 18.95 -20.11 24.17
C PRO A 273 19.49 -19.58 22.84
N ILE A 274 20.66 -20.09 22.45
CA ILE A 274 21.24 -19.91 21.12
C ILE A 274 20.44 -20.79 20.16
N TYR A 275 19.57 -20.18 19.36
CA TYR A 275 18.93 -20.88 18.25
C TYR A 275 19.96 -21.09 17.12
N HIS A 276 20.45 -22.32 16.97
CA HIS A 276 21.07 -22.77 15.73
C HIS A 276 19.98 -22.85 14.66
N TYR A 277 20.06 -22.00 13.65
CA TYR A 277 19.20 -22.07 12.47
C TYR A 277 19.92 -22.91 11.42
N GLU A 278 19.58 -24.19 11.32
CA GLU A 278 20.00 -25.04 10.20
C GLU A 278 19.21 -24.63 8.95
N ILE A 279 19.93 -24.35 7.86
CA ILE A 279 19.38 -24.00 6.55
C ILE A 279 18.79 -25.26 5.91
N PRO A 280 17.49 -25.30 5.55
CA PRO A 280 16.96 -26.43 4.79
C PRO A 280 17.55 -26.44 3.38
N HIS A 281 18.11 -27.58 2.99
CA HIS A 281 18.62 -27.82 1.64
C HIS A 281 17.54 -27.58 0.59
N LEU A 282 17.79 -26.65 -0.34
CA LEU A 282 16.99 -26.48 -1.55
C LEU A 282 17.05 -27.76 -2.39
N ILE A 283 15.87 -28.24 -2.76
CA ILE A 283 15.65 -29.35 -3.69
C ILE A 283 16.32 -29.02 -5.04
N THR A 284 17.18 -29.93 -5.48
CA THR A 284 17.72 -30.04 -6.84
C THR A 284 16.63 -30.42 -7.84
N PHE A 285 16.70 -29.83 -9.04
CA PHE A 285 15.84 -30.04 -10.21
C PHE A 285 15.51 -31.50 -10.54
#